data_AF-A0A355ANS8-F1
#
_entry.id   AF-A0A355ANS8-F1
#
_cell.length_a   1.000
_cell.length_b   1.000
_cell.length_c   1.000
_cell.angle_alpha   90.00
_cell.angle_beta   90.00
_cell.angle_gamma   90.00
#
_symmetry.space_group_name_H-M   'P 1'
#
loop_
_entity.id
_entity.type
_entity.pdbx_description
1 polymer ?
#
loop_
_entity_poly.entity_id
_entity_poly.type
_entity_poly.pdbx_seq_one_letter_code
_entity_poly.pdbx_strand_id
1 'polypeptide(L)'
;MKNLRFTNIPVTFCLLSRPSTPSQRQRRASASLVSIALVLLVLSMEGVIGSAIASPEAKALLQAKACGACHVIPGVEGAYGKVGPSLKGLHERKRIVGDVLENNPKNLKAWLKNPKSIKTGTMMPNTGLTDEEVEILILYFDTI
;
A
#
# COMPACT_ATOMS: atom_id res chain seq x y z
N MET A 1 -24.96 32.34 -50.16
CA MET A 1 -25.92 31.56 -50.97
C MET A 1 -26.81 30.81 -49.98
N LYS A 2 -28.06 31.23 -49.70
CA LYS A 2 -29.29 31.02 -50.51
C LYS A 2 -29.44 29.52 -50.82
N ASN A 3 -30.45 28.76 -50.37
CA ASN A 3 -31.85 29.10 -50.09
C ASN A 3 -32.56 28.04 -49.24
N LEU A 4 -33.43 28.54 -48.36
CA LEU A 4 -34.61 27.90 -47.83
C LEU A 4 -35.64 27.62 -48.96
N ARG A 5 -36.38 26.52 -48.82
CA ARG A 5 -37.64 26.20 -49.51
C ARG A 5 -38.40 25.26 -48.56
N PHE A 6 -39.69 25.36 -48.28
CA PHE A 6 -40.77 26.22 -48.75
C PHE A 6 -41.98 26.00 -47.80
N THR A 7 -42.89 26.99 -47.74
CA THR A 7 -44.35 26.91 -47.51
C THR A 7 -44.90 26.34 -46.17
N ASN A 8 -45.53 27.09 -45.24
CA ASN A 8 -46.87 27.76 -45.27
C ASN A 8 -47.97 26.83 -45.85
N ILE A 9 -49.13 26.50 -45.25
CA ILE A 9 -50.24 27.25 -44.59
C ILE A 9 -51.18 26.19 -43.86
N PRO A 10 -52.41 26.47 -43.35
CA PRO A 10 -52.81 26.93 -42.00
C PRO A 10 -53.56 25.91 -41.10
N VAL A 11 -53.56 26.24 -39.80
CA VAL A 11 -54.65 26.27 -38.78
C VAL A 11 -55.81 25.25 -38.88
N THR A 12 -56.02 24.47 -37.82
CA THR A 12 -57.33 24.32 -37.15
C THR A 12 -57.13 23.79 -35.72
N PHE A 13 -57.60 24.60 -34.77
CA PHE A 13 -57.75 24.27 -33.35
C PHE A 13 -58.81 23.17 -33.19
N CYS A 14 -58.51 22.10 -32.47
CA CYS A 14 -59.55 21.37 -31.74
C CYS A 14 -58.98 20.87 -30.41
N LEU A 15 -59.44 21.53 -29.36
CA LEU A 15 -59.20 21.21 -27.96
C LEU A 15 -59.75 19.81 -27.65
N LEU A 16 -58.85 18.85 -27.42
CA LEU A 16 -59.20 17.64 -26.68
C LEU A 16 -58.45 17.65 -25.36
N SER A 17 -59.25 17.86 -24.32
CA SER A 17 -58.88 17.97 -22.93
C SER A 17 -58.08 16.76 -22.45
N ARG A 18 -57.01 17.06 -21.72
CA ARG A 18 -56.09 16.14 -21.04
C ARG A 18 -56.80 15.31 -19.96
N PRO A 19 -56.55 14.00 -19.86
CA PRO A 19 -56.51 13.32 -18.58
C PRO A 19 -55.13 13.50 -17.93
N SER A 20 -55.10 14.02 -16.72
CA SER A 20 -53.92 14.11 -15.86
C SER A 20 -53.49 12.72 -15.40
N THR A 21 -52.26 12.34 -15.73
CA THR A 21 -51.60 11.16 -15.14
C THR A 21 -51.27 11.45 -13.67
N PRO A 22 -51.46 10.47 -12.76
CA PRO A 22 -51.13 10.66 -11.36
C PRO A 22 -49.61 10.74 -11.19
N SER A 23 -49.16 11.74 -10.43
CA SER A 23 -47.76 11.96 -10.08
C SER A 23 -47.18 10.72 -9.40
N GLN A 24 -46.30 10.01 -10.09
CA GLN A 24 -45.50 8.94 -9.53
C GLN A 24 -44.56 9.54 -8.49
N ARG A 25 -44.97 9.46 -7.23
CA ARG A 25 -44.21 9.90 -6.05
C ARG A 25 -42.91 9.11 -6.02
N GLN A 26 -41.83 9.71 -6.52
CA GLN A 26 -40.46 9.21 -6.37
C GLN A 26 -40.24 8.94 -4.88
N ARG A 27 -40.22 7.65 -4.51
CA ARG A 27 -39.68 7.22 -3.22
C ARG A 27 -38.19 7.51 -3.29
N ARG A 28 -37.80 8.72 -2.89
CA ARG A 28 -36.42 9.00 -2.51
C ARG A 28 -36.10 7.97 -1.42
N ALA A 29 -35.27 6.98 -1.74
CA ALA A 29 -34.77 6.04 -0.76
C ALA A 29 -33.95 6.87 0.22
N SER A 30 -34.54 7.21 1.37
CA SER A 30 -33.83 7.84 2.47
C SER A 30 -32.86 6.80 3.01
N ALA A 31 -31.60 6.85 2.59
CA ALA A 31 -30.57 6.06 3.23
C ALA A 31 -30.53 6.45 4.72
N SER A 32 -30.81 5.50 5.60
CA SER A 32 -30.83 5.75 7.04
C SER A 32 -29.44 6.20 7.48
N LEU A 33 -29.38 7.17 8.41
CA LEU A 33 -28.14 7.63 9.02
C LEU A 33 -27.32 6.47 9.61
N VAL A 34 -28.00 5.39 10.03
CA VAL A 34 -27.38 4.15 10.52
C VAL A 34 -26.56 3.44 9.44
N SER A 35 -27.06 3.40 8.20
CA SER A 35 -26.35 2.77 7.08
C SER A 35 -25.14 3.58 6.65
N ILE A 36 -25.23 4.91 6.70
CA ILE A 36 -24.09 5.81 6.42
C ILE A 36 -23.05 5.65 7.53
N ALA A 37 -23.46 5.63 8.80
CA ALA A 37 -22.56 5.44 9.94
C ALA A 37 -21.86 4.07 9.89
N LEU A 38 -22.56 2.99 9.50
CA LEU A 38 -21.97 1.66 9.37
C LEU A 38 -20.94 1.61 8.23
N VAL A 39 -21.23 2.24 7.09
CA VAL A 39 -20.28 2.33 5.96
C VAL A 39 -19.05 3.18 6.34
N LEU A 40 -19.24 4.31 7.03
CA LEU A 40 -18.14 5.13 7.55
C LEU A 40 -17.29 4.39 8.59
N LEU A 41 -17.91 3.56 9.43
CA LEU A 41 -17.20 2.73 10.41
C LEU A 41 -16.33 1.68 9.72
N VAL A 42 -16.85 1.03 8.67
CA VAL A 42 -16.11 0.03 7.88
C VAL A 42 -14.93 0.69 7.12
N LEU A 43 -15.15 1.86 6.50
CA LEU A 43 -14.08 2.63 5.82
C LEU A 43 -12.95 3.06 6.76
N SER A 44 -13.24 3.24 8.06
CA SER A 44 -12.23 3.63 9.04
C SER A 44 -11.28 2.48 9.44
N MET A 45 -11.63 1.23 9.13
CA MET A 45 -10.79 0.07 9.44
C MET A 45 -9.81 -0.30 8.33
N GLU A 46 -9.95 0.29 7.13
CA GLU A 46 -9.09 0.02 5.96
C GLU A 46 -7.78 0.85 5.96
N GLY A 47 -7.59 1.71 6.96
CA GLY A 47 -6.44 2.62 7.07
C GLY A 47 -5.17 2.04 7.72
N VAL A 48 -5.14 0.75 8.08
CA VAL A 48 -3.98 0.11 8.75
C VAL A 48 -3.27 -0.89 7.83
N ILE A 49 -3.38 -0.71 6.50
CA ILE A 49 -2.65 -1.56 5.56
C ILE A 49 -1.97 -0.70 4.49
N GLY A 50 -0.67 -0.48 4.70
CA GLY A 50 0.30 -0.26 3.63
C GLY A 50 0.37 1.15 3.04
N SER A 51 1.38 1.92 3.43
CA SER A 51 2.57 2.14 2.58
C SER A 51 3.48 3.25 3.12
N ALA A 52 4.78 2.96 3.08
CA ALA A 52 5.88 3.88 2.79
C ALA A 52 6.17 5.05 3.74
N ILE A 53 6.57 4.76 4.99
CA ILE A 53 7.68 5.48 5.62
C ILE A 53 8.49 4.45 6.39
N ALA A 54 9.81 4.46 6.24
CA ALA A 54 10.78 3.89 7.17
C ALA A 54 10.31 4.05 8.63
N SER A 55 9.56 3.06 9.15
CA SER A 55 8.70 3.29 10.31
C SER A 55 9.58 3.44 11.55
N PRO A 56 9.22 4.32 12.50
CA PRO A 56 9.91 4.42 13.79
C PRO A 56 10.05 3.05 14.46
N GLU A 57 9.06 2.18 14.28
CA GLU A 57 9.07 0.79 14.73
C GLU A 57 10.19 -0.04 14.08
N ALA A 58 10.34 -0.01 12.75
CA ALA A 58 11.42 -0.72 12.07
C ALA A 58 12.79 -0.23 12.54
N LYS A 59 12.96 1.08 12.73
CA LYS A 59 14.22 1.65 13.24
C LYS A 59 14.51 1.20 14.67
N ALA A 60 13.50 1.23 15.55
CA ALA A 60 13.62 0.74 16.91
C ALA A 60 13.96 -0.76 16.95
N LEU A 61 13.35 -1.55 16.06
CA LEU A 61 13.64 -2.97 15.92
C LEU A 61 15.07 -3.23 15.44
N LEU A 62 15.56 -2.48 14.44
CA LEU A 62 16.94 -2.56 13.96
C LEU A 62 17.97 -2.20 15.04
N GLN A 63 17.63 -1.25 15.92
CA GLN A 63 18.43 -0.90 17.09
C GLN A 63 18.39 -2.00 18.15
N ALA A 64 17.19 -2.47 18.52
CA ALA A 64 16.99 -3.49 19.56
C ALA A 64 17.63 -4.84 19.21
N LYS A 65 17.61 -5.22 17.93
CA LYS A 65 18.24 -6.45 17.41
C LYS A 65 19.72 -6.25 17.04
N ALA A 66 20.30 -5.10 17.39
CA ALA A 66 21.70 -4.74 17.21
C ALA A 66 22.21 -4.85 15.75
N CYS A 67 21.33 -4.66 14.76
CA CYS A 67 21.72 -4.73 13.34
C CYS A 67 22.80 -3.68 13.00
N GLY A 68 22.69 -2.50 13.62
CA GLY A 68 23.64 -1.39 13.46
C GLY A 68 25.05 -1.65 13.99
N ALA A 69 25.26 -2.67 14.82
CA ALA A 69 26.59 -3.03 15.30
C ALA A 69 27.49 -3.55 14.16
N CYS A 70 26.89 -4.19 13.17
CA CYS A 70 27.61 -4.75 12.02
C CYS A 70 27.39 -3.97 10.73
N HIS A 71 26.24 -3.31 10.57
CA HIS A 71 25.84 -2.69 9.31
C HIS A 71 25.73 -1.18 9.40
N VAL A 72 26.10 -0.50 8.30
CA VAL A 72 25.67 0.88 8.03
C VAL A 72 24.23 0.83 7.54
N ILE A 73 23.31 1.50 8.24
CA ILE A 73 21.88 1.48 7.91
C ILE A 73 21.38 2.93 7.76
N PRO A 74 21.04 3.38 6.53
CA PRO A 74 20.49 4.72 6.33
C PRO A 74 19.26 4.95 7.19
N GLY A 75 19.19 6.12 7.84
CA GLY A 75 18.04 6.54 8.63
C GLY A 75 17.92 5.93 10.03
N VAL A 76 18.85 5.06 10.44
CA VAL A 76 18.93 4.49 11.80
C VAL A 76 20.10 5.13 12.55
N GLU A 77 19.81 5.82 13.64
CA GLU A 77 20.84 6.47 14.46
C GLU A 77 21.75 5.44 15.12
N GLY A 78 23.07 5.69 15.09
CA GLY A 78 24.08 4.80 15.66
C GLY A 78 24.42 3.57 14.80
N ALA A 79 23.71 3.33 13.70
CA ALA A 79 23.96 2.19 12.82
C ALA A 79 25.07 2.49 11.80
N TYR A 80 26.32 2.44 12.27
CA TYR A 80 27.52 2.74 11.50
C TYR A 80 28.51 1.56 11.42
N GLY A 81 28.08 0.36 11.80
CA GLY A 81 28.91 -0.84 11.76
C GLY A 81 29.42 -1.17 10.37
N LYS A 82 30.65 -1.70 10.28
CA LYS A 82 31.32 -2.04 9.00
C LYS A 82 31.82 -3.48 8.93
N VAL A 83 31.42 -4.32 9.89
CA VAL A 83 31.74 -5.75 9.89
C VAL A 83 30.95 -6.46 8.78
N GLY A 84 29.68 -6.11 8.63
CA GLY A 84 28.84 -6.48 7.51
C GLY A 84 28.88 -5.42 6.39
N PRO A 85 28.41 -5.76 5.18
CA PRO A 85 28.27 -4.79 4.10
C PRO A 85 27.26 -3.70 4.49
N SER A 86 27.46 -2.48 3.99
CA SER A 86 26.44 -1.42 4.11
C SER A 86 25.08 -1.92 3.59
N LEU A 87 23.98 -1.48 4.20
CA LEU A 87 22.62 -1.72 3.70
C LEU A 87 22.08 -0.55 2.86
N LYS A 88 22.90 0.47 2.59
CA LYS A 88 22.53 1.53 1.63
C LYS A 88 22.35 0.96 0.22
N GLY A 89 21.30 1.39 -0.46
CA GLY A 89 20.84 0.91 -1.75
C GLY A 89 20.55 -0.59 -1.75
N LEU A 90 20.05 -1.16 -0.64
CA LEU A 90 19.71 -2.58 -0.57
C LEU A 90 18.59 -2.94 -1.55
N HIS A 91 17.52 -2.16 -1.62
CA HIS A 91 16.40 -2.39 -2.54
C HIS A 91 16.82 -2.40 -4.02
N GLU A 92 17.87 -1.66 -4.38
CA GLU A 92 18.39 -1.57 -5.75
C GLU A 92 19.23 -2.81 -6.16
N ARG A 93 19.63 -3.65 -5.20
CA ARG A 93 20.48 -4.81 -5.48
C ARG A 93 19.66 -5.91 -6.14
N LYS A 94 20.23 -6.57 -7.14
CA LYS A 94 19.66 -7.79 -7.74
C LYS A 94 19.91 -9.03 -6.88
N ARG A 95 20.99 -9.03 -6.11
CA ARG A 95 21.52 -10.18 -5.37
C ARG A 95 21.93 -9.77 -3.96
N ILE A 96 21.83 -10.69 -3.02
CA ILE A 96 22.19 -10.52 -1.60
C ILE A 96 23.02 -11.70 -1.10
N VAL A 97 23.57 -11.56 0.12
CA VAL A 97 24.34 -12.62 0.80
C VAL A 97 25.66 -12.97 0.08
N GLY A 98 26.23 -12.00 -0.65
CA GLY A 98 27.41 -12.21 -1.50
C GLY A 98 27.06 -13.09 -2.70
N ASP A 99 26.06 -12.65 -3.46
CA ASP A 99 25.58 -13.29 -4.69
C ASP A 99 25.04 -14.72 -4.54
N VAL A 100 24.61 -15.12 -3.34
CA VAL A 100 24.01 -16.45 -3.09
C VAL A 100 22.50 -16.45 -3.34
N LEU A 101 21.79 -15.37 -3.02
CA LEU A 101 20.34 -15.28 -3.17
C LEU A 101 19.92 -14.09 -4.04
N GLU A 102 18.76 -14.22 -4.71
CA GLU A 102 18.12 -13.09 -5.37
C GLU A 102 17.57 -12.16 -4.31
N ASN A 103 17.61 -10.86 -4.56
CA ASN A 103 17.03 -9.90 -3.65
C ASN A 103 15.50 -9.86 -3.85
N ASN A 104 14.79 -10.61 -3.04
CA ASN A 104 13.33 -10.61 -2.99
C ASN A 104 12.85 -10.88 -1.55
N PRO A 105 11.59 -10.54 -1.22
CA PRO A 105 11.07 -10.69 0.16
C PRO A 105 11.20 -12.09 0.73
N LYS A 106 10.95 -13.13 -0.10
CA LYS A 106 11.05 -14.53 0.31
C LYS A 106 12.47 -14.89 0.77
N ASN A 107 13.47 -14.49 -0.02
CA ASN A 107 14.88 -14.75 0.26
C ASN A 107 15.40 -13.92 1.43
N LEU A 108 14.99 -12.65 1.55
CA LEU A 108 15.29 -11.83 2.71
C LEU A 108 14.71 -12.44 3.99
N LYS A 109 13.45 -12.91 3.97
CA LYS A 109 12.84 -13.61 5.10
C LYS A 109 13.64 -14.84 5.50
N ALA A 110 13.97 -15.71 4.54
CA ALA A 110 14.78 -16.89 4.79
C ALA A 110 16.16 -16.56 5.40
N TRP A 111 16.83 -15.54 4.85
CA TRP A 111 18.12 -15.07 5.35
C TRP A 111 18.02 -14.54 6.79
N LEU A 112 17.07 -13.66 7.08
CA LEU A 112 16.90 -13.06 8.41
C LEU A 112 16.53 -14.10 9.48
N LYS A 113 15.73 -15.12 9.13
CA LYS A 113 15.31 -16.17 10.06
C LYS A 113 16.44 -17.15 10.41
N ASN A 114 17.31 -17.49 9.45
CA ASN A 114 18.41 -18.42 9.69
C ASN A 114 19.59 -18.20 8.71
N PRO A 115 20.48 -17.24 8.98
CA PRO A 115 21.61 -16.96 8.09
C PRO A 115 22.52 -18.17 7.87
N LYS A 116 22.78 -18.94 8.94
CA LYS A 116 23.71 -20.08 8.91
C LYS A 116 23.21 -21.25 8.06
N SER A 117 21.90 -21.44 7.91
CA SER A 117 21.37 -22.47 7.00
C SER A 117 21.48 -22.08 5.52
N ILE A 118 21.63 -20.79 5.22
CA ILE A 118 21.77 -20.29 3.84
C ILE A 118 23.24 -20.22 3.42
N LYS A 119 24.10 -19.66 4.28
CA LYS A 119 25.53 -19.51 4.00
C LYS A 119 26.36 -20.05 5.16
N THR A 120 26.83 -21.28 5.01
CA THR A 120 27.74 -21.92 5.96
C THR A 120 28.97 -21.02 6.17
N GLY A 121 29.29 -20.73 7.43
CA GLY A 121 30.41 -19.85 7.79
C GLY A 121 30.07 -18.36 7.82
N THR A 122 28.81 -17.95 7.60
CA THR A 122 28.42 -16.56 7.85
C THR A 122 28.63 -16.15 9.31
N MET A 123 29.15 -14.94 9.51
CA MET A 123 29.28 -14.31 10.83
C MET A 123 28.00 -13.57 11.27
N MET A 124 27.03 -13.40 10.37
CA MET A 124 25.74 -12.83 10.73
C MET A 124 25.01 -13.82 11.66
N PRO A 125 24.71 -13.45 12.92
CA PRO A 125 24.05 -14.34 13.87
C PRO A 125 22.58 -14.48 13.52
N ASN A 126 21.94 -15.52 14.07
CA ASN A 126 20.48 -15.54 14.16
C ASN A 126 20.05 -14.53 15.23
N THR A 127 19.27 -13.53 14.84
CA THR A 127 18.81 -12.44 15.71
C THR A 127 17.52 -12.76 16.46
N GLY A 128 16.95 -13.96 16.26
CA GLY A 128 15.72 -14.38 16.94
C GLY A 128 14.51 -13.55 16.57
N LEU A 129 14.42 -13.11 15.30
CA LEU A 129 13.29 -12.34 14.81
C LEU A 129 12.01 -13.21 14.73
N THR A 130 10.90 -12.67 15.20
CA THR A 130 9.56 -13.22 14.93
C THR A 130 9.19 -13.01 13.46
N ASP A 131 8.14 -13.68 12.98
CA ASP A 131 7.73 -13.51 11.57
C ASP A 131 7.20 -12.10 11.31
N GLU A 132 6.47 -11.52 12.26
CA GLU A 132 6.00 -10.13 12.24
C GLU A 132 7.17 -9.15 12.16
N GLU A 133 8.18 -9.32 13.03
CA GLU A 133 9.38 -8.48 13.04
C GLU A 133 10.12 -8.55 11.70
N VAL A 134 10.22 -9.74 11.09
CA VAL A 134 10.85 -9.89 9.77
C VAL A 134 10.08 -9.11 8.69
N GLU A 135 8.76 -9.12 8.74
CA GLU A 135 7.93 -8.41 7.76
C GLU A 135 8.09 -6.89 7.87
N ILE A 136 8.12 -6.35 9.09
CA ILE A 136 8.44 -4.95 9.37
C ILE A 136 9.82 -4.57 8.78
N LEU A 137 10.83 -5.41 8.99
CA LEU A 137 12.18 -5.13 8.48
C LEU A 137 12.28 -5.21 6.95
N ILE A 138 11.58 -6.16 6.32
CA ILE A 138 11.56 -6.28 4.86
C ILE A 138 10.94 -5.02 4.23
N LEU A 139 9.86 -4.50 4.82
CA LEU A 139 9.26 -3.25 4.35
C LEU A 139 10.23 -2.07 4.47
N TYR A 140 11.03 -2.01 5.54
CA TYR A 140 12.07 -1.00 5.67
C TYR A 140 13.17 -1.16 4.62
N PHE A 141 13.65 -2.39 4.40
CA PHE A 141 14.71 -2.71 3.45
C PHE A 141 14.35 -2.43 2.00
N ASP A 142 13.06 -2.48 1.66
CA ASP A 142 12.55 -2.09 0.34
C ASP A 142 12.66 -0.57 0.07
N THR A 143 12.93 0.24 1.10
CA THR A 143 13.07 1.70 0.99
C THR A 143 14.52 2.20 1.03
N ILE A 144 15.50 1.34 1.38
CA ILE A 144 16.88 1.77 1.66
C ILE A 144 17.94 1.16 0.77
#